data_AF-A0A3Q0TDE6-F1
#
_entry.id   AF-A0A3Q0TDE6-F1
#
_cell.length_a   1.000
_cell.length_b   1.000
_cell.length_c   1.000
_cell.angle_alpha   90.00
_cell.angle_beta   90.00
_cell.angle_gamma   90.00
#
_symmetry.space_group_name_H-M   'P 1'
#
loop_
_entity.id
_entity.type
_entity.pdbx_description
1 polymer ?
#
loop_
_entity_poly.entity_id
_entity_poly.type
_entity_poly.pdbx_seq_one_letter_code
_entity_poly.pdbx_strand_id
1 'polypeptide(L)'
;MYNGIGLTTPRGSGTNGYVQRNLSSLRVKRPRDERGGDRDEKDRERLESQLNRQPNADILEHQRKRQLEVKCAELQDMMEEQGYSAEEIEEKVNSFRMMLQEKQEPAPTSTERPTVTETHALAAANQQKNDRLRAAFGIASDYVDGSSFHADRKEKEKEKREQERLEKERQQQQQKKYT
;
A
#
# COMPACT_ATOMS: atom_id res chain seq x y z
N MET A 1 51.22 -13.89 23.68
CA MET A 1 50.32 -13.09 22.81
C MET A 1 49.07 -13.90 22.53
N TYR A 2 47.89 -13.29 22.68
CA TYR A 2 46.61 -13.93 22.40
C TYR A 2 45.95 -13.18 21.23
N ASN A 3 45.55 -13.89 20.16
CA ASN A 3 45.00 -13.31 18.93
C ASN A 3 45.87 -12.20 18.30
N GLY A 4 47.20 -12.28 18.43
CA GLY A 4 48.13 -11.27 17.89
C GLY A 4 48.09 -9.90 18.61
N ILE A 5 47.40 -9.78 19.75
CA ILE A 5 47.23 -8.53 20.49
C ILE A 5 47.93 -8.64 21.86
N GLY A 6 48.57 -7.55 22.29
CA GLY A 6 49.26 -7.44 23.58
C GLY A 6 50.77 -7.67 23.53
N LEU A 7 51.40 -7.74 24.70
CA LEU A 7 52.84 -7.97 24.84
C LEU A 7 53.20 -9.46 24.71
N THR A 8 54.41 -9.76 24.21
CA THR A 8 54.97 -11.12 24.21
C THR A 8 55.26 -11.59 25.64
N THR A 9 55.90 -10.73 26.44
CA THR A 9 56.14 -10.92 27.86
C THR A 9 55.95 -9.60 28.62
N PRO A 10 55.45 -9.61 29.87
CA PRO A 10 55.33 -8.41 30.69
C PRO A 10 56.65 -7.98 31.34
N ARG A 11 57.69 -8.83 31.29
CA ARG A 11 59.01 -8.55 31.87
C ARG A 11 59.70 -7.43 31.07
N GLY A 12 60.12 -6.37 31.76
CA GLY A 12 60.77 -5.21 31.15
C GLY A 12 59.81 -4.13 30.62
N SER A 13 58.49 -4.36 30.62
CA SER A 13 57.52 -3.33 30.23
C SER A 13 57.12 -2.38 31.38
N GLY A 14 57.51 -2.71 32.62
CA GLY A 14 57.16 -1.93 33.81
C GLY A 14 55.67 -1.98 34.17
N THR A 15 54.89 -2.89 33.59
CA THR A 15 53.45 -3.04 33.84
C THR A 15 53.07 -4.51 34.06
N ASN A 16 51.86 -4.76 34.58
CA ASN A 16 51.36 -6.11 34.84
C ASN A 16 50.97 -6.89 33.56
N GLY A 17 51.09 -6.29 32.37
CA GLY A 17 50.74 -6.93 31.10
C GLY A 17 49.24 -7.15 30.86
N TYR A 18 48.36 -6.48 31.61
CA TYR A 18 46.91 -6.59 31.47
C TYR A 18 46.42 -5.89 30.19
N VAL A 19 45.67 -6.60 29.35
CA VAL A 19 45.16 -6.10 28.07
C VAL A 19 43.65 -6.07 28.11
N GLN A 20 43.06 -4.87 27.96
CA GLN A 20 41.61 -4.68 27.91
C GLN A 20 41.16 -4.46 26.45
N ARG A 21 40.01 -5.03 26.09
CA ARG A 21 39.36 -4.71 24.80
C ARG A 21 38.94 -3.25 24.77
N ASN A 22 39.17 -2.57 23.66
CA ASN A 22 38.64 -1.22 23.47
C ASN A 22 37.10 -1.28 23.31
N LEU A 23 36.37 -0.62 24.22
CA LEU A 23 34.90 -0.53 24.20
C LEU A 23 34.37 0.45 23.15
N SER A 24 35.16 1.48 22.80
CA SER A 24 34.81 2.48 21.78
C SER A 24 35.27 2.10 20.38
N SER A 25 36.01 0.98 20.23
CA SER A 25 36.34 0.44 18.92
C SER A 25 35.06 -0.01 18.22
N LEU A 26 34.55 0.82 17.32
CA LEU A 26 33.48 0.41 16.42
C LEU A 26 34.01 -0.72 15.55
N ARG A 27 33.34 -1.87 15.57
CA ARG A 27 33.56 -2.89 14.54
C ARG A 27 33.25 -2.19 13.23
N VAL A 28 34.25 -2.04 12.36
CA VAL A 28 34.00 -1.65 10.98
C VAL A 28 32.99 -2.66 10.47
N LYS A 29 31.73 -2.22 10.30
CA LYS A 29 30.74 -3.04 9.63
C LYS A 29 31.42 -3.41 8.32
N ARG A 30 31.61 -4.70 8.07
CA ARG A 30 32.05 -5.16 6.75
C ARG A 30 31.22 -4.37 5.73
N PRO A 31 31.82 -3.84 4.65
CA PRO A 31 31.07 -3.11 3.66
C PRO A 31 29.82 -3.91 3.35
N ARG A 32 28.67 -3.25 3.49
CA ARG A 32 27.35 -3.87 3.41
C ARG A 32 27.12 -4.56 2.05
N ASP A 33 28.05 -4.37 1.13
CA ASP A 33 27.97 -4.75 -0.27
C ASP A 33 28.37 -6.20 -0.56
N GLU A 34 29.03 -6.92 0.35
CA GLU A 34 29.43 -8.33 0.08
C GLU A 34 28.41 -9.37 0.59
N ARG A 35 27.29 -8.95 1.19
CA ARG A 35 26.15 -9.81 1.54
C ARG A 35 24.82 -9.35 0.94
N GLY A 36 24.85 -8.44 -0.02
CA GLY A 36 23.71 -8.15 -0.90
C GLY A 36 23.46 -9.30 -1.86
N GLY A 37 23.10 -10.47 -1.34
CA GLY A 37 22.58 -11.57 -2.16
C GLY A 37 21.07 -11.39 -2.38
N ASP A 38 20.47 -12.25 -3.22
CA ASP A 38 19.03 -12.28 -3.58
C ASP A 38 18.02 -12.16 -2.40
N ARG A 39 18.47 -12.30 -1.15
CA ARG A 39 17.66 -12.06 0.05
C ARG A 39 17.36 -10.59 0.27
N ASP A 40 18.30 -9.67 0.02
CA ASP A 40 18.09 -8.23 0.23
C ASP A 40 17.16 -7.62 -0.84
N GLU A 41 17.23 -8.11 -2.08
CA GLU A 41 16.29 -7.74 -3.16
C GLU A 41 14.88 -8.23 -2.85
N LYS A 42 14.73 -9.52 -2.46
CA LYS A 42 13.44 -10.10 -2.06
C LYS A 42 12.87 -9.45 -0.81
N ASP A 43 13.71 -9.06 0.14
CA ASP A 43 13.27 -8.38 1.35
C ASP A 43 12.87 -6.92 1.05
N ARG A 44 13.54 -6.23 0.10
CA ARG A 44 13.07 -4.94 -0.45
C ARG A 44 11.73 -5.07 -1.17
N GLU A 45 11.59 -6.04 -2.08
CA GLU A 45 10.35 -6.29 -2.82
C GLU A 45 9.20 -6.65 -1.87
N ARG A 46 9.48 -7.43 -0.82
CA ARG A 46 8.52 -7.71 0.26
C ARG A 46 8.14 -6.45 1.03
N LEU A 47 9.10 -5.59 1.37
CA LEU A 47 8.80 -4.33 2.07
C LEU A 47 7.97 -3.39 1.19
N GLU A 48 8.33 -3.30 -0.09
CA GLU A 48 7.65 -2.46 -1.07
C GLU A 48 6.23 -2.96 -1.36
N SER A 49 6.03 -4.27 -1.49
CA SER A 49 4.71 -4.88 -1.63
C SER A 49 3.85 -4.76 -0.37
N GLN A 50 4.45 -4.75 0.83
CA GLN A 50 3.74 -4.45 2.07
C GLN A 50 3.31 -2.98 2.13
N LEU A 51 4.16 -2.06 1.68
CA LEU A 51 3.87 -0.62 1.67
C LEU A 51 2.85 -0.24 0.59
N ASN A 52 2.88 -0.92 -0.56
CA ASN A 52 2.03 -0.67 -1.72
C ASN A 52 0.87 -1.68 -1.83
N ARG A 53 0.49 -2.33 -0.72
CA ARG A 53 -0.58 -3.33 -0.75
C ARG A 53 -1.88 -2.68 -1.20
N GLN A 54 -2.32 -3.04 -2.41
CA GLN A 54 -3.54 -2.50 -2.98
C GLN A 54 -4.75 -2.86 -2.10
N PRO A 55 -5.77 -1.98 -2.06
CA PRO A 55 -7.04 -2.31 -1.42
C PRO A 55 -7.65 -3.53 -2.10
N ASN A 56 -8.13 -4.50 -1.30
CA ASN A 56 -8.85 -5.64 -1.83
C ASN A 56 -10.34 -5.30 -1.89
N ALA A 57 -10.94 -5.37 -3.08
CA ALA A 57 -12.35 -5.08 -3.30
C ALA A 57 -13.27 -5.98 -2.47
N ASP A 58 -12.93 -7.26 -2.32
CA ASP A 58 -13.73 -8.22 -1.54
C ASP A 58 -13.83 -7.79 -0.08
N ILE A 59 -12.73 -7.32 0.50
CA ILE A 59 -12.69 -6.90 1.91
C ILE A 59 -13.53 -5.62 2.10
N LEU A 60 -13.49 -4.70 1.14
CA LEU A 60 -14.31 -3.49 1.17
C LEU A 60 -15.80 -3.83 1.05
N GLU A 61 -16.17 -4.76 0.17
CA GLU A 61 -17.54 -5.23 0.02
C GLU A 61 -18.03 -5.95 1.29
N HIS A 62 -17.19 -6.79 1.89
CA HIS A 62 -17.49 -7.44 3.16
C HIS A 62 -17.70 -6.44 4.30
N GLN A 63 -16.86 -5.40 4.39
CA GLN A 63 -17.06 -4.33 5.37
C GLN A 63 -18.37 -3.59 5.12
N ARG A 64 -18.70 -3.27 3.87
CA ARG A 64 -19.97 -2.64 3.49
C ARG A 64 -21.18 -3.48 3.90
N LYS A 65 -21.18 -4.78 3.57
CA LYS A 65 -22.25 -5.71 3.97
C LYS A 65 -22.36 -5.82 5.49
N ARG A 66 -21.23 -5.91 6.20
CA ARG A 66 -21.22 -5.93 7.66
C ARG A 66 -21.84 -4.67 8.26
N GLN A 67 -21.48 -3.48 7.78
CA GLN A 67 -22.06 -2.23 8.27
C GLN A 67 -23.58 -2.17 8.07
N LEU A 68 -24.09 -2.76 6.99
CA LEU A 68 -25.53 -2.87 6.75
C LEU A 68 -26.19 -3.78 7.79
N GLU A 69 -25.67 -4.99 7.96
CA GLU A 69 -26.23 -5.95 8.92
C GLU A 69 -26.14 -5.45 10.37
N VAL A 70 -25.08 -4.70 10.73
CA VAL A 70 -24.99 -4.04 12.04
C VAL A 70 -26.15 -3.06 12.25
N LYS A 71 -26.47 -2.22 11.27
CA LYS A 71 -27.62 -1.30 11.36
C LYS A 71 -28.96 -2.03 11.44
N CYS A 72 -29.10 -3.15 10.73
CA CYS A 72 -30.28 -4.01 10.82
C CYS A 72 -30.42 -4.64 12.21
N ALA A 73 -29.31 -5.11 12.80
CA ALA A 73 -29.29 -5.65 14.16
C ALA A 73 -29.61 -4.56 15.21
N GLU A 74 -29.05 -3.36 15.08
CA GLU A 74 -29.40 -2.23 15.95
C GLU A 74 -30.90 -1.90 15.90
N LEU A 75 -31.51 -1.92 14.70
CA LEU A 75 -32.96 -1.71 14.56
C LEU A 75 -33.77 -2.83 15.22
N GLN A 76 -33.33 -4.08 15.04
CA GLN A 76 -33.95 -5.23 15.68
C GLN A 76 -33.92 -5.09 17.20
N ASP A 77 -32.75 -4.82 17.78
CA ASP A 77 -32.58 -4.64 19.23
C ASP A 77 -33.49 -3.52 19.78
N MET A 78 -33.56 -2.38 19.08
CA MET A 78 -34.46 -1.27 19.46
C MET A 78 -35.94 -1.67 19.46
N MET A 79 -36.38 -2.49 18.50
CA MET A 79 -37.77 -2.94 18.43
C MET A 79 -38.09 -4.03 19.46
N GLU A 80 -37.13 -4.89 19.77
CA GLU A 80 -37.25 -5.89 20.84
C GLU A 80 -37.37 -5.21 22.21
N GLU A 81 -36.55 -4.20 22.49
CA GLU A 81 -36.65 -3.39 23.72
C GLU A 81 -37.99 -2.66 23.86
N GLN A 82 -38.59 -2.25 22.73
CA GLN A 82 -39.90 -1.61 22.69
C GLN A 82 -41.07 -2.60 22.79
N GLY A 83 -40.80 -3.91 22.74
CA GLY A 83 -41.80 -4.96 22.91
C GLY A 83 -42.67 -5.23 21.67
N TYR A 84 -42.16 -4.96 20.46
CA TYR A 84 -42.84 -5.33 19.22
C TYR A 84 -42.91 -6.86 19.05
N SER A 85 -43.86 -7.32 18.23
CA SER A 85 -43.97 -8.74 17.89
C SER A 85 -42.87 -9.16 16.91
N ALA A 86 -42.49 -10.45 16.93
CA ALA A 86 -41.43 -10.98 16.08
C ALA A 86 -41.70 -10.80 14.57
N GLU A 87 -42.97 -10.91 14.16
CA GLU A 87 -43.39 -10.73 12.77
C GLU A 87 -43.21 -9.27 12.30
N GLU A 88 -43.62 -8.31 13.13
CA GLU A 88 -43.46 -6.88 12.83
C GLU A 88 -41.99 -6.46 12.78
N ILE A 89 -41.15 -7.06 13.64
CA ILE A 89 -39.70 -6.85 13.65
C ILE A 89 -39.10 -7.32 12.32
N GLU A 90 -39.41 -8.54 11.89
CA GLU A 90 -38.86 -9.12 10.66
C GLU A 90 -39.25 -8.31 9.42
N GLU A 91 -40.51 -7.88 9.30
CA GLU A 91 -40.98 -7.05 8.19
C GLU A 91 -40.27 -5.69 8.14
N LYS A 92 -40.12 -5.02 9.30
CA LYS A 92 -39.44 -3.71 9.36
C LYS A 92 -37.94 -3.84 9.13
N VAL A 93 -37.29 -4.87 9.64
CA VAL A 93 -35.86 -5.10 9.40
C VAL A 93 -35.60 -5.45 7.94
N ASN A 94 -36.46 -6.25 7.30
CA ASN A 94 -36.33 -6.60 5.87
C ASN A 94 -36.54 -5.39 4.96
N SER A 95 -37.56 -4.56 5.22
CA SER A 95 -37.77 -3.32 4.47
C SER A 95 -36.62 -2.33 4.68
N PHE A 96 -36.09 -2.23 5.89
CA PHE A 96 -34.91 -1.41 6.19
C PHE A 96 -33.65 -1.92 5.49
N ARG A 97 -33.44 -3.24 5.45
CA ARG A 97 -32.34 -3.87 4.71
C ARG A 97 -32.39 -3.50 3.23
N MET A 98 -33.55 -3.60 2.58
CA MET A 98 -33.74 -3.20 1.18
C MET A 98 -33.47 -1.70 0.98
N MET A 99 -34.00 -0.84 1.85
CA MET A 99 -33.76 0.60 1.79
C MET A 99 -32.28 0.95 1.92
N LEU A 100 -31.55 0.28 2.82
CA LEU A 100 -30.12 0.51 3.00
C LEU A 100 -29.31 0.02 1.81
N GLN A 101 -29.69 -1.09 1.18
CA GLN A 101 -29.03 -1.56 -0.05
C GLN A 101 -29.19 -0.54 -1.18
N GLU A 102 -30.41 -0.01 -1.39
CA GLU A 102 -30.73 0.96 -2.43
C GLU A 102 -30.05 2.33 -2.20
N LYS A 103 -30.10 2.86 -0.97
CA LYS A 103 -29.46 4.15 -0.62
C LYS A 103 -27.95 4.18 -0.81
N GLN A 104 -27.32 3.02 -0.90
CA GLN A 104 -25.88 2.88 -0.93
C GLN A 104 -25.36 2.63 -2.37
N GLU A 105 -26.25 2.49 -3.35
CA GLU A 105 -25.89 2.48 -4.77
C GLU A 105 -25.25 3.79 -5.27
N PRO A 106 -25.53 4.99 -4.72
CA PRO A 106 -24.60 6.09 -4.84
C PRO A 106 -23.47 5.89 -3.80
N ALA A 107 -22.23 5.78 -4.28
CA ALA A 107 -21.05 5.79 -3.41
C ALA A 107 -21.13 6.99 -2.45
N PRO A 108 -21.32 6.77 -1.13
CA PRO A 108 -21.43 7.89 -0.23
C PRO A 108 -20.08 8.60 -0.22
N THR A 109 -20.11 9.91 -0.42
CA THR A 109 -19.05 10.83 -0.04
C THR A 109 -19.01 10.88 1.50
N SER A 110 -18.74 9.76 2.15
CA SER A 110 -18.62 9.74 3.61
C SER A 110 -17.38 10.55 3.97
N THR A 111 -17.64 11.73 4.52
CA THR A 111 -16.64 12.63 5.13
C THR A 111 -16.07 12.06 6.43
N GLU A 112 -16.53 10.87 6.83
CA GLU A 112 -16.10 10.16 8.01
C GLU A 112 -14.68 9.64 7.82
N ARG A 113 -13.80 10.02 8.75
CA ARG A 113 -12.41 9.54 8.73
C ARG A 113 -12.44 8.05 9.01
N PRO A 114 -11.89 7.19 8.13
CA PRO A 114 -11.82 5.77 8.38
C PRO A 114 -11.11 5.52 9.70
N THR A 115 -11.70 4.68 10.55
CA THR A 115 -11.11 4.31 11.83
C THR A 115 -9.81 3.54 11.60
N VAL A 116 -8.85 3.63 12.53
CA VAL A 116 -7.50 3.02 12.40
C VAL A 116 -7.56 1.50 12.12
N THR A 117 -8.66 0.85 12.47
CA THR A 117 -8.94 -0.57 12.23
C THR A 117 -9.21 -0.93 10.76
N GLU A 118 -9.57 0.03 9.90
CA GLU A 118 -9.97 -0.22 8.51
C GLU A 118 -8.80 -0.02 7.53
N THR A 119 -7.81 -0.91 7.59
CA THR A 119 -6.57 -0.83 6.80
C THR A 119 -6.82 -0.77 5.28
N HIS A 120 -7.81 -1.50 4.77
CA HIS A 120 -8.15 -1.53 3.35
C HIS A 120 -8.91 -0.28 2.90
N ALA A 121 -9.81 0.25 3.73
CA ALA A 121 -10.49 1.52 3.46
C ALA A 121 -9.48 2.68 3.44
N LEU A 122 -8.53 2.68 4.38
CA LEU A 122 -7.40 3.62 4.39
C LEU A 122 -6.55 3.50 3.13
N ALA A 123 -6.21 2.27 2.70
CA ALA A 123 -5.45 2.04 1.48
C ALA A 123 -6.18 2.56 0.23
N ALA A 124 -7.49 2.29 0.11
CA ALA A 124 -8.32 2.81 -0.99
C ALA A 124 -8.39 4.34 -0.99
N ALA A 125 -8.60 4.96 0.18
CA ALA A 125 -8.63 6.41 0.29
C ALA A 125 -7.26 7.05 -0.03
N ASN A 126 -6.17 6.42 0.39
CA ASN A 126 -4.81 6.86 0.06
C ASN A 126 -4.52 6.71 -1.44
N GLN A 127 -4.96 5.61 -2.07
CA GLN A 127 -4.82 5.43 -3.52
C GLN A 127 -5.57 6.52 -4.29
N GLN A 128 -6.82 6.82 -3.94
CA GLN A 128 -7.58 7.92 -4.56
C GLN A 128 -6.91 9.29 -4.37
N LYS A 129 -6.35 9.56 -3.17
CA LYS A 129 -5.58 10.79 -2.93
C LYS A 129 -4.33 10.84 -3.79
N ASN A 130 -3.60 9.73 -3.89
CA ASN A 130 -2.40 9.62 -4.72
C ASN A 130 -2.73 9.78 -6.20
N ASP A 131 -3.83 9.22 -6.69
CA ASP A 131 -4.28 9.35 -8.08
C ASP A 131 -4.69 10.79 -8.39
N ARG A 132 -5.38 11.47 -7.47
CA ARG A 132 -5.70 12.89 -7.59
C ARG A 132 -4.44 13.76 -7.63
N LEU A 133 -3.46 13.47 -6.79
CA LEU A 133 -2.17 14.16 -6.79
C LEU A 133 -1.40 13.87 -8.08
N ARG A 134 -1.35 12.62 -8.55
CA ARG A 134 -0.74 12.25 -9.83
C ARG A 134 -1.34 13.05 -10.99
N ALA A 135 -2.66 13.13 -11.06
CA ALA A 135 -3.34 13.92 -12.07
C ALA A 135 -3.01 15.43 -11.95
N ALA A 136 -2.99 15.97 -10.74
CA ALA A 136 -2.66 17.37 -10.49
C ALA A 136 -1.22 17.73 -10.87
N PHE A 137 -0.26 16.82 -10.63
CA PHE A 137 1.14 16.98 -11.03
C PHE A 137 1.40 16.62 -12.50
N GLY A 138 0.38 16.18 -13.26
CA GLY A 138 0.54 15.79 -14.66
C GLY A 138 1.36 14.52 -14.86
N ILE A 139 1.42 13.64 -13.85
CA ILE A 139 2.10 12.35 -13.93
C ILE A 139 1.19 11.38 -14.70
N ALA A 140 1.72 10.78 -15.77
CA ALA A 140 0.98 9.80 -16.56
C ALA A 140 0.59 8.57 -15.72
N SER A 141 -0.57 7.95 -16.03
CA SER A 141 -1.03 6.69 -15.41
C SER A 141 0.01 5.57 -15.52
N ASP A 142 0.76 5.57 -16.62
CA ASP A 142 1.72 4.54 -16.98
C ASP A 142 3.12 4.82 -16.38
N TYR A 143 3.24 5.83 -15.53
CA TYR A 143 4.47 6.16 -14.85
C TYR A 143 4.84 5.08 -13.83
N VAL A 144 5.98 4.42 -14.06
CA VAL A 144 6.59 3.46 -13.13
C VAL A 144 7.70 4.16 -12.36
N ASP A 145 7.66 4.06 -11.02
CA ASP A 145 8.72 4.64 -10.19
C ASP A 145 10.08 3.96 -10.44
N GLY A 146 11.17 4.70 -10.28
CA GLY A 146 12.53 4.23 -10.56
C GLY A 146 12.88 4.05 -12.06
N SER A 147 11.89 4.02 -12.95
CA SER A 147 12.14 3.79 -14.37
C SER A 147 12.87 4.93 -15.09
N SER A 148 13.04 6.09 -14.43
CA SER A 148 13.80 7.25 -14.93
C SER A 148 15.29 6.98 -15.14
N PHE A 149 15.85 5.95 -14.51
CA PHE A 149 17.26 5.58 -14.65
C PHE A 149 17.53 4.58 -15.78
N HIS A 150 16.51 4.04 -16.45
CA HIS A 150 16.69 3.10 -17.57
C HIS A 150 16.88 3.86 -18.89
N ALA A 151 17.99 3.59 -19.59
CA ALA A 151 18.29 4.19 -20.89
C ALA A 151 17.17 3.91 -21.92
N ASP A 152 16.68 2.67 -21.94
CA ASP A 152 15.65 2.16 -22.85
C ASP A 152 14.28 2.86 -22.68
N ARG A 153 14.02 3.52 -21.54
CA ARG A 153 12.74 4.19 -21.31
C ARG A 153 12.52 5.34 -22.29
N LYS A 154 13.58 6.12 -22.57
CA LYS A 154 13.48 7.25 -23.50
C LYS A 154 13.15 6.79 -24.91
N GLU A 155 13.65 5.63 -25.31
CA GLU A 155 13.38 5.02 -26.61
C GLU A 155 11.95 4.50 -26.65
N LYS A 156 11.53 3.71 -25.66
CA LYS A 156 10.15 3.19 -25.56
C LYS A 156 9.09 4.30 -25.48
N GLU A 157 9.38 5.40 -24.79
CA GLU A 157 8.45 6.54 -24.69
C GLU A 157 8.32 7.28 -26.03
N LYS A 158 9.42 7.42 -26.78
CA LYS A 158 9.39 7.98 -28.15
C LYS A 158 8.60 7.08 -29.10
N GLU A 159 8.88 5.78 -29.11
CA GLU A 159 8.16 4.81 -29.93
C GLU A 159 6.66 4.81 -29.63
N LYS A 160 6.27 4.79 -28.35
CA LYS A 160 4.87 4.84 -27.94
C LYS A 160 4.18 6.12 -28.40
N ARG A 161 4.86 7.26 -28.33
CA ARG A 161 4.35 8.56 -28.79
C ARG A 161 4.19 8.62 -30.31
N GLU A 162 5.07 7.97 -31.05
CA GLU A 162 4.97 7.83 -32.52
C GLU A 162 3.82 6.90 -32.91
N GLN A 163 3.66 5.76 -32.23
CA GLN A 163 2.53 4.86 -32.45
C GLN A 163 1.19 5.54 -32.18
N GLU A 164 1.06 6.29 -31.08
CA GLU A 164 -0.19 6.99 -30.75
C GLU A 164 -0.52 8.09 -31.80
N ARG A 165 0.50 8.75 -32.36
CA ARG A 165 0.31 9.70 -33.47
C ARG A 165 -0.21 9.02 -34.72
N LEU A 166 0.40 7.90 -35.12
CA LEU A 166 -0.01 7.11 -36.28
C LEU A 166 -1.44 6.58 -36.10
N GLU A 167 -1.79 6.12 -34.91
CA GLU A 167 -3.12 5.60 -34.62
C GLU A 167 -4.19 6.71 -34.67
N LYS A 168 -3.90 7.89 -34.09
CA LYS A 168 -4.79 9.07 -34.21
C LYS A 168 -4.96 9.49 -35.66
N GLU A 169 -3.90 9.49 -36.46
CA GLU A 169 -3.99 9.82 -37.88
C GLU A 169 -4.84 8.80 -38.64
N ARG A 170 -4.65 7.49 -38.36
CA ARG A 170 -5.46 6.42 -38.94
C ARG A 170 -6.93 6.55 -38.56
N GLN A 171 -7.24 6.86 -37.30
CA GLN A 171 -8.62 7.11 -36.84
C GLN A 171 -9.24 8.33 -37.54
N GLN A 172 -8.49 9.43 -37.69
CA GLN A 172 -8.97 10.60 -38.44
C GLN A 172 -9.22 10.30 -39.92
N GLN A 173 -8.35 9.51 -40.56
CA GLN A 173 -8.54 9.08 -41.95
C GLN A 173 -9.77 8.17 -42.09
N GLN A 174 -10.02 7.27 -41.13
CA GLN A 174 -11.23 6.45 -41.12
C GLN A 174 -12.49 7.31 -40.95
N GLN A 175 -12.51 8.25 -39.99
CA GLN A 175 -13.66 9.15 -39.81
C GLN A 175 -13.95 9.99 -41.06
N LYS A 176 -12.92 10.51 -41.73
CA LYS A 176 -13.05 11.25 -43.00
C LYS A 176 -13.54 10.38 -44.17
N LYS A 177 -13.37 9.07 -44.12
CA LYS A 177 -13.82 8.13 -45.17
C LYS A 177 -15.29 7.72 -45.01
N TYR A 178 -15.83 7.83 -43.80
CA TYR A 178 -17.23 7.53 -43.47
C TYR A 178 -18.13 8.78 -43.38
N THR A 179 -17.59 9.96 -43.71
CA THR A 179 -18.33 11.23 -43.81
C THR A 179 -18.38 11.65 -45.27
#